data_AF-A0AAW6D0D1-F1
#
_entry.id   AF-A0AAW6D0D1-F1
#
_cell.length_a   1.000
_cell.length_b   1.000
_cell.length_c   1.000
_cell.angle_alpha   90.00
_cell.angle_beta   90.00
_cell.angle_gamma   90.00
#
_symmetry.space_group_name_H-M   'P 1'
#
loop_
_entity.id
_entity.type
_entity.pdbx_description
1 polymer ?
#
loop_
_entity_poly.entity_id
_entity_poly.type
_entity_poly.pdbx_seq_one_letter_code
_entity_poly.pdbx_strand_id
1 'polypeptide(L)'
;CIDNGVCEGFQGQFKDMLFILYPKIASKDEMRAAIKGTLDYYINHYPQKRLSGKTCGQVRKESMEQKEFTQYPVVPAARYVRYWNEIEAKKKRQKEILEKK
;
A
#
# COMPACT_ATOMS: atom_id res chain seq x y z
N CYS A 1 -17.39 4.08 3.96
CA CYS A 1 -15.93 4.36 3.92
C CYS A 1 -15.41 3.87 2.57
N ILE A 2 -15.32 4.74 1.56
CA ILE A 2 -14.90 4.35 0.19
C ILE A 2 -13.40 4.58 -0.04
N ASP A 3 -12.77 5.46 0.76
CA ASP A 3 -11.34 5.82 0.60
C ASP A 3 -10.38 5.14 1.58
N ASN A 4 -10.85 4.24 2.47
CA ASN A 4 -9.97 3.60 3.47
C ASN A 4 -9.19 2.38 2.96
N GLY A 5 -9.41 1.92 1.73
CA GLY A 5 -8.89 0.63 1.25
C GLY A 5 -7.37 0.48 1.36
N VAL A 6 -6.60 1.55 1.13
CA VAL A 6 -5.14 1.52 1.30
C VAL A 6 -4.75 1.42 2.78
N CYS A 7 -5.45 2.15 3.65
CA CYS A 7 -5.24 2.09 5.10
C CYS A 7 -5.61 0.71 5.67
N GLU A 8 -6.71 0.13 5.21
CA GLU A 8 -7.17 -1.21 5.61
C GLU A 8 -6.17 -2.29 5.17
N GLY A 9 -5.64 -2.18 3.95
CA GLY A 9 -4.60 -3.08 3.46
C GLY A 9 -3.33 -3.03 4.32
N PHE A 10 -2.88 -1.82 4.69
CA PHE A 10 -1.76 -1.66 5.61
C PHE A 10 -2.07 -2.22 7.00
N GLN A 11 -3.23 -1.94 7.57
CA GLN A 11 -3.64 -2.45 8.88
C GLN A 11 -3.66 -3.98 8.92
N GLY A 12 -4.13 -4.64 7.87
CA GLY A 12 -4.10 -6.10 7.74
C GLY A 12 -2.67 -6.64 7.74
N GLN A 13 -1.81 -6.12 6.86
CA GLN A 13 -0.40 -6.53 6.79
C GLN A 13 0.33 -6.27 8.12
N PHE A 14 0.10 -5.12 8.74
CA PHE A 14 0.69 -4.76 10.02
C PHE A 14 0.28 -5.70 11.14
N LYS A 15 -1.02 -6.04 11.20
CA LYS A 15 -1.55 -7.00 12.16
C LYS A 15 -0.91 -8.37 12.00
N ASP A 16 -0.79 -8.86 10.77
CA ASP A 16 -0.17 -10.16 10.49
C ASP A 16 1.30 -10.18 10.93
N MET A 17 2.08 -9.14 10.57
CA MET A 17 3.46 -9.00 11.01
C MET A 17 3.58 -8.98 12.54
N LEU A 18 2.69 -8.25 13.23
CA LEU A 18 2.71 -8.16 14.68
C LEU A 18 2.54 -9.54 15.33
N PHE A 19 1.58 -10.35 14.87
CA PHE A 19 1.37 -11.68 15.43
C PHE A 19 2.46 -12.69 15.06
N ILE A 20 3.16 -12.49 13.94
CA ILE A 20 4.33 -13.27 13.57
C ILE A 20 5.52 -12.95 14.49
N LEU A 21 5.79 -11.65 14.72
CA LEU A 21 6.94 -11.19 15.52
C LEU A 21 6.71 -11.39 17.03
N TYR A 22 5.47 -11.27 17.48
CA TYR A 22 5.08 -11.30 18.89
C TYR A 22 3.93 -12.29 19.13
N PRO A 23 4.18 -13.62 19.02
CA PRO A 23 3.13 -14.64 19.06
C PRO A 23 2.48 -14.86 20.44
N LYS A 24 3.07 -14.30 21.52
CA LYS A 24 2.67 -14.59 22.92
C LYS A 24 2.25 -13.35 23.71
N ILE A 25 1.71 -12.33 23.04
CA ILE A 25 1.20 -11.14 23.73
C ILE A 25 0.06 -11.54 24.66
N ALA A 26 0.17 -11.25 25.95
CA ALA A 26 -0.82 -11.60 26.97
C ALA A 26 -1.36 -10.40 27.75
N SER A 27 -0.74 -9.23 27.62
CA SER A 27 -1.15 -8.00 28.31
C SER A 27 -1.26 -6.78 27.39
N LYS A 28 -1.93 -5.74 27.90
CA LYS A 28 -2.06 -4.44 27.20
C LYS A 28 -0.72 -3.75 27.01
N ASP A 29 0.19 -3.85 27.98
CA ASP A 29 1.49 -3.20 27.91
C ASP A 29 2.43 -3.94 26.95
N GLU A 30 2.38 -5.27 26.93
CA GLU A 30 3.04 -6.07 25.88
C GLU A 30 2.49 -5.75 24.50
N MET A 31 1.17 -5.59 24.34
CA MET A 31 0.58 -5.18 23.07
C MET A 31 1.11 -3.82 22.59
N ARG A 32 1.21 -2.83 23.49
CA ARG A 32 1.78 -1.52 23.17
C ARG A 32 3.25 -1.61 22.77
N ALA A 33 4.03 -2.43 23.46
CA ALA A 33 5.43 -2.68 23.13
C ALA A 33 5.57 -3.38 21.77
N ALA A 34 4.74 -4.41 21.52
CA ALA A 34 4.70 -5.15 20.25
C ALA A 34 4.32 -4.25 19.07
N ILE A 35 3.35 -3.34 19.23
CA ILE A 35 2.99 -2.36 18.19
C ILE A 35 4.20 -1.47 17.86
N LYS A 36 4.89 -0.93 18.88
CA LYS A 36 6.08 -0.09 18.66
C LYS A 36 7.20 -0.86 17.97
N GLY A 37 7.48 -2.08 18.43
CA GLY A 37 8.52 -2.92 17.85
C GLY A 37 8.19 -3.40 16.43
N THR A 38 6.92 -3.72 16.14
CA THR A 38 6.48 -4.06 14.78
C THR A 38 6.60 -2.86 13.84
N LEU A 39 6.27 -1.66 14.31
CA LEU A 39 6.41 -0.44 13.53
C LEU A 39 7.88 -0.14 13.22
N ASP A 40 8.77 -0.27 14.22
CA ASP A 40 10.21 -0.12 14.03
C ASP A 40 10.74 -1.16 13.02
N TYR A 41 10.35 -2.42 13.18
CA TYR A 41 10.70 -3.48 12.23
C TYR A 41 10.25 -3.16 10.80
N TYR A 42 8.99 -2.77 10.62
CA TYR A 42 8.45 -2.42 9.30
C TYR A 42 9.20 -1.26 8.63
N ILE A 43 9.58 -0.25 9.42
CA ILE A 43 10.26 0.95 8.90
C ILE A 43 11.73 0.68 8.61
N ASN A 44 12.44 0.04 9.54
CA ASN A 44 13.90 0.01 9.57
C ASN A 44 14.51 -1.35 9.19
N HIS A 45 13.73 -2.43 9.22
CA HIS A 45 14.25 -3.80 9.11
C HIS A 45 13.54 -4.66 8.06
N TYR A 46 12.46 -4.16 7.44
CA TYR A 46 11.69 -4.89 6.43
C TYR A 46 11.95 -4.36 5.01
N PRO A 47 12.85 -5.00 4.23
CA PRO A 47 13.06 -4.71 2.82
C PRO A 47 11.77 -4.86 2.00
N GLN A 48 11.45 -3.87 1.18
CA GLN A 48 10.28 -3.93 0.32
C GLN A 48 10.67 -4.10 -1.14
N LYS A 49 10.12 -5.12 -1.80
CA LYS A 49 10.30 -5.34 -3.25
C LYS A 49 9.95 -4.10 -4.08
N ARG A 50 8.90 -3.37 -3.70
CA ARG A 50 8.48 -2.13 -4.36
C ARG A 50 9.52 -1.00 -4.25
N LEU A 51 10.33 -1.02 -3.20
CA LEU A 51 11.40 -0.05 -2.93
C LEU A 51 12.77 -0.57 -3.39
N SER A 52 12.80 -1.46 -4.38
CA SER A 52 14.03 -2.07 -4.90
C SER A 52 14.86 -2.76 -3.80
N GLY A 53 14.19 -3.38 -2.82
CA GLY A 53 14.85 -4.07 -1.71
C GLY A 53 15.31 -3.15 -0.57
N LYS A 54 15.02 -1.86 -0.62
CA LYS A 54 15.26 -0.93 0.49
C LYS A 54 14.13 -0.98 1.52
N THR A 55 14.44 -0.53 2.73
CA THR A 55 13.46 -0.29 3.79
C THR A 55 12.81 1.09 3.63
N CYS A 56 11.64 1.29 4.26
CA CYS A 56 10.99 2.59 4.26
C CYS A 56 11.87 3.69 4.89
N GLY A 57 12.59 3.37 5.97
CA GLY A 57 13.48 4.30 6.66
C GLY A 57 14.63 4.76 5.77
N GLN A 58 15.25 3.85 5.02
CA GLN A 58 16.30 4.17 4.05
C GLN A 58 15.77 5.10 2.96
N VAL A 59 14.66 4.74 2.31
CA VAL A 59 14.08 5.56 1.23
C VAL A 59 13.69 6.95 1.75
N ARG A 60 13.13 7.04 2.97
CA ARG A 60 12.81 8.33 3.59
C ARG A 60 14.05 9.17 3.79
N LYS A 61 15.14 8.60 4.34
CA LYS A 61 16.39 9.33 4.56
C LYS A 61 16.98 9.84 3.25
N GLU A 62 17.10 8.96 2.26
CA GLU A 62 17.61 9.32 0.92
C GLU A 62 16.78 10.42 0.26
N SER A 63 15.45 10.32 0.35
CA SER A 63 14.54 11.33 -0.22
C SER A 63 14.70 12.70 0.45
N MET A 64 15.04 12.76 1.73
CA MET A 64 15.26 14.03 2.45
C MET A 64 16.60 14.67 2.10
N GLU A 65 17.57 13.89 1.64
CA GLU A 65 18.93 14.34 1.32
C GLU A 65 19.10 14.72 -0.16
N GLN A 66 18.25 14.20 -1.05
CA GLN A 66 18.36 14.37 -2.50
C GLN A 66 17.47 15.52 -3.02
N LYS A 67 17.96 16.23 -4.05
CA LYS A 67 17.17 17.24 -4.79
C LYS A 67 16.21 16.63 -5.80
N GLU A 68 16.54 15.44 -6.31
CA GLU A 68 15.72 14.69 -7.27
C GLU A 68 15.21 13.40 -6.62
N PHE A 69 13.94 13.08 -6.82
CA PHE A 69 13.28 11.97 -6.15
C PHE A 69 13.17 10.75 -7.06
N THR A 70 13.57 9.59 -6.54
CA THR A 70 13.30 8.32 -7.20
C THR A 70 11.79 8.03 -7.15
N GLN A 71 11.16 7.82 -8.31
CA GLN A 71 9.76 7.43 -8.36
C GLN A 71 9.59 5.92 -8.15
N TYR A 72 8.71 5.57 -7.22
CA TYR A 72 8.30 4.19 -6.95
C TYR A 72 6.85 3.99 -7.41
N PRO A 73 6.62 3.61 -8.68
CA PRO A 73 5.27 3.54 -9.24
C PRO A 73 4.41 2.53 -8.47
N VAL A 74 3.17 2.92 -8.19
CA VAL A 74 2.17 2.00 -7.63
C VAL A 74 1.57 1.22 -8.77
N VAL A 75 1.72 -0.11 -8.74
CA VAL A 75 1.12 -0.98 -9.73
C VAL A 75 -0.41 -0.93 -9.55
N PRO A 76 -1.18 -0.54 -10.58
CA PRO A 76 -2.63 -0.47 -10.47
C PRO A 76 -3.21 -1.88 -10.34
N ALA A 77 -4.18 -2.07 -9.44
CA ALA A 77 -4.81 -3.37 -9.28
C ALA A 77 -5.63 -3.70 -10.54
N ALA A 78 -5.42 -4.91 -11.10
CA ALA A 78 -6.06 -5.36 -12.34
C ALA A 78 -7.58 -5.23 -12.32
N ARG A 79 -8.21 -5.40 -11.14
CA ARG A 79 -9.65 -5.20 -10.93
C ARG A 79 -10.09 -3.78 -11.30
N TYR A 80 -9.37 -2.76 -10.83
CA TYR A 80 -9.73 -1.37 -11.09
C TYR A 80 -9.47 -0.97 -12.53
N VAL A 81 -8.36 -1.44 -13.11
CA VAL A 81 -8.06 -1.25 -14.54
C VAL A 81 -9.20 -1.82 -15.39
N ARG A 82 -9.62 -3.06 -15.11
CA ARG A 82 -10.73 -3.69 -15.83
C ARG A 82 -12.03 -2.92 -15.67
N TYR A 83 -12.38 -2.54 -14.45
CA TYR A 83 -13.60 -1.76 -14.17
C TYR A 83 -13.64 -0.47 -15.00
N TRP A 84 -12.57 0.32 -15.00
CA TRP A 84 -12.53 1.57 -15.77
C TRP A 84 -12.55 1.33 -17.28
N ASN A 85 -11.88 0.29 -17.77
CA ASN A 85 -11.94 -0.10 -19.18
C ASN A 85 -13.37 -0.46 -19.61
N GLU A 86 -14.13 -1.17 -18.78
CA GLU A 86 -15.54 -1.50 -19.04
C GLU A 86 -16.42 -0.24 -19.09
N ILE A 87 -16.17 0.72 -18.19
CA ILE A 87 -16.86 2.02 -18.18
C ILE A 87 -16.57 2.80 -19.47
N GLU A 88 -15.31 2.89 -19.89
CA GLU A 88 -14.93 3.60 -21.12
C GLU A 88 -15.49 2.91 -22.37
N ALA A 89 -15.49 1.58 -22.43
CA ALA A 89 -16.10 0.83 -23.51
C ALA A 89 -17.62 1.09 -23.62
N LYS A 90 -18.33 1.20 -22.49
CA LYS A 90 -19.75 1.56 -22.45
C LYS A 90 -20.00 2.97 -22.98
N LYS A 91 -19.19 3.95 -22.55
CA LYS A 91 -19.29 5.34 -23.04
C LYS A 91 -19.06 5.43 -24.55
N LYS A 92 -18.04 4.74 -25.06
CA LYS A 92 -17.73 4.70 -26.50
C LYS A 92 -18.90 4.14 -27.31
N ARG A 93 -19.48 3.01 -26.87
CA ARG A 93 -20.64 2.39 -27.53
C ARG A 93 -21.85 3.33 -27.55
N GLN A 94 -22.12 4.03 -26.46
CA GLN A 94 -23.23 5.00 -26.40
C GLN A 94 -23.03 6.15 -27.38
N LYS A 95 -21.81 6.66 -27.48
CA LYS A 95 -21.46 7.73 -28.42
C LYS A 95 -21.64 7.29 -29.88
N GLU A 96 -21.18 6.09 -30.24
CA GLU A 96 -21.35 5.52 -31.59
C GLU A 96 -22.83 5.30 -31.97
N ILE A 97 -23.69 4.96 -31.01
CA ILE A 97 -25.14 4.82 -31.23
C ILE A 97 -25.78 6.20 -31.48
N LEU A 98 -25.33 7.23 -30.76
CA LEU A 98 -25.85 8.59 -30.90
C LEU A 98 -25.41 9.23 -32.22
N GLU A 99 -24.19 8.98 -32.68
CA GLU A 99 -23.64 9.50 -33.94
C GLU A 99 -24.18 8.80 -35.20
N LYS A 100 -24.83 7.63 -35.04
CA LYS A 100 -25.48 6.87 -36.13
C LYS A 100 -26.99 7.13 -36.27
N LYS A 101 -27.56 8.01 -35.45
CA LYS A 101 -28.94 8.49 -35.55
C LYS A 101 -28.96 9.88 -36.18
#